data_AF-A0A7X9BTQ9-F1
#
_entry.id   AF-A0A7X9BTQ9-F1
#
_cell.length_a   1.000
_cell.length_b   1.000
_cell.length_c   1.000
_cell.angle_alpha   90.00
_cell.angle_beta   90.00
_cell.angle_gamma   90.00
#
_symmetry.space_group_name_H-M   'P 1'
#
loop_
_entity.id
_entity.type
_entity.pdbx_description
1 polymer ?
#
loop_
_entity_poly.entity_id
_entity_poly.type
_entity_poly.pdbx_seq_one_letter_code
_entity_poly.pdbx_strand_id
1 'polypeptide(L)'
;MIKEKGKKLFMKNGTKMKTPKIKATKEHKKMFSIRNKLILAFLVTIIPIVMLGVLSFNTAKNSIEDIAKETSLETIKQLNKYLSLSMDNIEIMSRQIVYDQDFQKYIGTVNQEIDFDIYTIQNNVSLSIQSFTANNTMINNITVILPGLHSITYTGGLKDNTFNDLKDSQIMKTAMEKGGSA
;
A
#
# COMPACT_ATOMS: atom_id res chain seq x y z
N MET A 1 -61.29 -59.61 -93.63
CA MET A 1 -62.48 -59.30 -92.81
C MET A 1 -62.07 -59.33 -91.34
N ILE A 2 -62.25 -58.22 -90.60
CA ILE A 2 -62.33 -58.10 -89.12
C ILE A 2 -61.07 -58.36 -88.23
N LYS A 3 -60.69 -57.30 -87.49
CA LYS A 3 -60.07 -57.15 -86.14
C LYS A 3 -58.85 -58.00 -85.71
N GLU A 4 -57.72 -57.43 -85.25
CA GLU A 4 -57.46 -56.47 -84.13
C GLU A 4 -57.17 -57.17 -82.78
N LYS A 5 -55.91 -57.08 -82.32
CA LYS A 5 -55.49 -56.67 -80.96
C LYS A 5 -53.96 -56.63 -80.88
N GLY A 6 -53.40 -55.61 -80.23
CA GLY A 6 -51.95 -55.41 -80.20
C GLY A 6 -51.33 -55.45 -78.81
N LYS A 7 -49.99 -55.59 -78.78
CA LYS A 7 -49.15 -54.96 -77.75
C LYS A 7 -47.76 -54.65 -78.32
N LYS A 8 -47.53 -53.35 -78.57
CA LYS A 8 -46.20 -52.71 -78.70
C LYS A 8 -45.43 -52.86 -77.38
N LEU A 9 -44.11 -52.72 -77.21
CA LEU A 9 -42.85 -52.68 -78.01
C LEU A 9 -41.70 -52.94 -76.97
N PHE A 10 -40.38 -52.96 -77.20
CA PHE A 10 -39.46 -52.57 -78.28
C PHE A 10 -38.20 -53.47 -78.21
N MET A 11 -37.24 -53.33 -79.16
CA MET A 11 -35.85 -53.84 -79.03
C MET A 11 -35.05 -53.00 -78.00
N LYS A 12 -33.85 -53.34 -77.50
CA LYS A 12 -32.64 -53.65 -78.28
C LYS A 12 -31.42 -54.03 -77.41
N ASN A 13 -30.90 -55.22 -77.67
CA ASN A 13 -29.50 -55.67 -77.75
C ASN A 13 -28.39 -54.98 -76.93
N GLY A 14 -27.49 -55.83 -76.41
CA GLY A 14 -26.12 -55.84 -76.95
C GLY A 14 -25.01 -55.32 -76.04
N THR A 15 -24.48 -56.21 -75.21
CA THR A 15 -23.33 -56.01 -74.33
C THR A 15 -22.07 -55.58 -75.10
N LYS A 16 -21.42 -54.47 -74.70
CA LYS A 16 -19.99 -54.23 -74.99
C LYS A 16 -19.24 -53.58 -73.81
N MET A 17 -18.27 -54.33 -73.31
CA MET A 17 -16.94 -53.98 -72.77
C MET A 17 -16.75 -52.66 -71.99
N LYS A 18 -16.17 -52.76 -70.78
CA LYS A 18 -15.51 -51.64 -70.08
C LYS A 18 -14.18 -52.08 -69.47
N THR A 19 -13.08 -51.58 -70.04
CA THR A 19 -11.76 -51.51 -69.42
C THR A 19 -11.74 -50.50 -68.26
N PRO A 20 -10.78 -50.59 -67.32
CA PRO A 20 -10.80 -49.78 -66.11
C PRO A 20 -10.53 -48.30 -66.41
N LYS A 21 -11.50 -47.44 -66.11
CA LYS A 21 -11.26 -45.99 -66.05
C LYS A 21 -10.55 -45.67 -64.74
N ILE A 22 -9.23 -45.45 -64.82
CA ILE A 22 -8.48 -44.77 -63.77
C ILE A 22 -9.18 -43.43 -63.52
N LYS A 23 -9.80 -43.27 -62.35
CA LYS A 23 -10.36 -41.99 -61.94
C LYS A 23 -9.19 -41.07 -61.64
N ALA A 24 -8.89 -40.15 -62.56
CA ALA A 24 -7.94 -39.08 -62.31
C ALA A 24 -8.36 -38.35 -61.03
N THR A 25 -7.54 -38.49 -59.99
CA THR A 25 -7.69 -37.72 -58.75
C THR A 25 -7.66 -36.26 -59.14
N LYS A 26 -8.74 -35.52 -58.89
CA LYS A 26 -8.72 -34.07 -59.09
C LYS A 26 -7.72 -33.49 -58.10
N GLU A 27 -6.51 -33.20 -58.55
CA GLU A 27 -5.60 -32.37 -57.77
C GLU A 27 -6.33 -31.06 -57.49
N HIS A 28 -6.65 -30.82 -56.21
CA HIS A 28 -7.03 -29.50 -55.74
C HIS A 28 -5.77 -28.64 -55.68
N LYS A 29 -5.22 -28.33 -56.87
CA LYS A 29 -4.14 -27.38 -57.06
C LYS A 29 -4.69 -26.01 -56.73
N LYS A 30 -4.71 -25.67 -55.43
CA LYS A 30 -5.07 -24.35 -54.89
C LYS A 30 -4.06 -23.35 -55.44
N MET A 31 -4.33 -22.84 -56.63
CA MET A 31 -3.60 -21.75 -57.24
C MET A 31 -3.97 -20.46 -56.49
N PHE A 32 -3.40 -20.31 -55.29
CA PHE A 32 -3.28 -19.01 -54.66
C PHE A 32 -2.55 -18.10 -55.63
N SER A 33 -3.25 -17.08 -56.13
CA SER A 33 -2.68 -16.01 -56.94
C SER A 33 -1.44 -15.43 -56.23
N ILE A 34 -0.49 -14.90 -57.01
CA ILE A 34 0.74 -14.26 -56.50
C ILE A 34 0.39 -13.23 -55.41
N ARG A 35 -0.73 -12.51 -55.57
CA ARG A 35 -1.30 -11.59 -54.58
C ARG A 35 -1.53 -12.24 -53.21
N ASN A 36 -2.11 -13.44 -53.16
CA ASN A 36 -2.36 -14.18 -51.91
C ASN A 36 -1.07 -14.71 -51.29
N LYS A 37 -0.07 -15.12 -52.09
CA LYS A 37 1.26 -15.50 -51.55
C LYS A 37 1.95 -14.30 -50.87
N LEU A 38 1.87 -13.12 -51.48
CA LEU A 38 2.45 -11.89 -50.91
C LEU A 38 1.78 -11.50 -49.59
N ILE A 39 0.44 -11.53 -49.55
CA ILE A 39 -0.35 -11.24 -48.33
C ILE A 39 -0.03 -12.25 -47.23
N LEU A 40 0.06 -13.55 -47.55
CA LEU A 40 0.36 -14.59 -46.57
C LEU A 40 1.76 -14.42 -45.96
N ALA A 41 2.77 -14.11 -46.78
CA ALA A 41 4.12 -13.83 -46.29
C ALA A 41 4.17 -12.64 -45.32
N PHE A 42 3.42 -11.57 -45.62
CA PHE A 42 3.31 -10.40 -44.74
C PHE A 42 2.60 -10.73 -43.42
N LEU A 43 1.54 -11.54 -43.47
CA LEU A 43 0.74 -11.93 -42.30
C LEU A 43 1.55 -12.82 -41.34
N VAL A 44 2.40 -13.72 -41.86
CA VAL A 44 3.36 -14.52 -41.06
C VAL A 44 4.32 -13.63 -40.27
N THR A 45 4.77 -12.51 -40.83
CA THR A 45 5.66 -11.55 -40.14
C THR A 45 4.94 -10.76 -39.05
N ILE A 46 3.64 -10.48 -39.20
CA ILE A 46 2.85 -9.71 -38.22
C ILE A 46 2.56 -10.52 -36.95
N ILE A 47 2.31 -11.84 -37.07
CA ILE A 47 1.90 -12.67 -35.91
C ILE A 47 2.91 -12.62 -34.75
N PRO A 48 4.23 -12.80 -34.96
CA PRO A 48 5.23 -12.66 -33.89
C PRO A 48 5.28 -11.26 -33.27
N ILE A 49 5.08 -10.20 -34.07
CA ILE A 49 5.09 -8.81 -33.58
C ILE A 49 3.91 -8.58 -32.62
N VAL A 50 2.71 -9.04 -32.99
CA VAL A 50 1.52 -8.95 -32.12
C VAL A 50 1.72 -9.79 -30.85
N MET A 51 2.29 -10.98 -30.96
CA MET A 51 2.58 -11.86 -29.82
C MET A 51 3.58 -11.23 -28.85
N LEU A 52 4.67 -10.63 -29.35
CA LEU A 52 5.62 -9.85 -28.56
C LEU A 52 4.97 -8.62 -27.91
N GLY A 53 4.05 -7.94 -28.61
CA GLY A 53 3.28 -6.82 -28.05
C GLY A 53 2.44 -7.23 -26.83
N VAL A 54 1.74 -8.36 -26.91
CA VAL A 54 0.93 -8.89 -25.78
C VAL A 54 1.82 -9.33 -24.61
N LEU A 55 2.95 -10.00 -24.88
CA LEU A 55 3.92 -10.40 -23.85
C LEU A 55 4.54 -9.16 -23.17
N SER A 56 4.93 -8.16 -23.95
CA SER A 56 5.46 -6.88 -23.45
C SER A 56 4.45 -6.15 -22.57
N PHE A 57 3.19 -6.04 -23.02
CA PHE A 57 2.11 -5.43 -22.25
C PHE A 57 1.88 -6.13 -20.90
N ASN A 58 1.80 -7.47 -20.90
CA ASN A 58 1.58 -8.23 -19.67
C ASN A 58 2.75 -8.11 -18.69
N THR A 59 4.00 -8.21 -19.18
CA THR A 59 5.19 -8.05 -18.35
C THR A 59 5.31 -6.63 -17.79
N ALA A 60 5.11 -5.61 -18.62
CA ALA A 60 5.15 -4.21 -18.18
C ALA A 60 4.04 -3.91 -17.16
N LYS A 61 2.81 -4.39 -17.39
CA LYS A 61 1.70 -4.25 -16.45
C LYS A 61 2.06 -4.85 -15.08
N ASN A 62 2.47 -6.12 -15.06
CA ASN A 62 2.79 -6.82 -13.80
C ASN A 62 3.98 -6.14 -13.09
N SER A 63 5.04 -5.79 -13.83
CA SER A 63 6.20 -5.09 -13.26
C SER A 63 5.84 -3.74 -12.66
N ILE A 64 4.99 -2.93 -13.31
CA ILE A 64 4.52 -1.65 -12.77
C ILE A 64 3.66 -1.88 -11.52
N GLU A 65 2.77 -2.88 -11.54
CA GLU A 65 1.90 -3.23 -10.41
C GLU A 65 2.73 -3.66 -9.19
N ASP A 66 3.75 -4.50 -9.40
CA ASP A 66 4.62 -5.01 -8.33
C ASP A 66 5.58 -3.95 -7.80
N ILE A 67 6.19 -3.12 -8.67
CA ILE A 67 7.00 -1.96 -8.26
C ILE A 67 6.16 -0.97 -7.45
N ALA A 68 4.91 -0.71 -7.84
CA ALA A 68 4.03 0.20 -7.10
C ALA A 68 3.68 -0.33 -5.71
N LYS A 69 3.39 -1.65 -5.58
CA LYS A 69 3.19 -2.32 -4.29
C LYS A 69 4.45 -2.28 -3.43
N GLU A 70 5.59 -2.65 -3.99
CA GLU A 70 6.89 -2.70 -3.29
C GLU A 70 7.28 -1.32 -2.78
N THR A 71 7.28 -0.30 -3.65
CA THR A 71 7.59 1.09 -3.28
C THR A 71 6.64 1.61 -2.18
N SER A 72 5.36 1.24 -2.24
CA SER A 72 4.36 1.61 -1.22
C SER A 72 4.62 0.90 0.12
N LEU A 73 4.96 -0.38 0.10
CA LEU A 73 5.34 -1.15 1.30
C LEU A 73 6.65 -0.64 1.91
N GLU A 74 7.64 -0.28 1.10
CA GLU A 74 8.88 0.36 1.55
C GLU A 74 8.62 1.73 2.17
N THR A 75 7.77 2.56 1.53
CA THR A 75 7.36 3.85 2.08
C THR A 75 6.68 3.69 3.44
N ILE A 76 5.76 2.74 3.58
CA ILE A 76 5.10 2.44 4.86
C ILE A 76 6.12 1.95 5.91
N LYS A 77 7.07 1.08 5.54
CA LYS A 77 8.16 0.64 6.44
C LYS A 77 9.04 1.80 6.89
N GLN A 78 9.38 2.73 5.99
CA GLN A 78 10.16 3.92 6.30
C GLN A 78 9.41 4.88 7.23
N LEU A 79 8.12 5.13 6.97
CA LEU A 79 7.25 5.93 7.84
C LEU A 79 7.10 5.31 9.23
N ASN A 80 6.89 3.99 9.33
CA ASN A 80 6.86 3.28 10.61
C ASN A 80 8.19 3.41 11.36
N LYS A 81 9.33 3.21 10.69
CA LYS A 81 10.66 3.37 11.31
C LYS A 81 10.89 4.81 11.79
N TYR A 82 10.49 5.80 11.00
CA TYR A 82 10.59 7.22 11.37
C TYR A 82 9.71 7.54 12.59
N LEU A 83 8.47 7.05 12.61
CA LEU A 83 7.56 7.22 13.74
C LEU A 83 8.10 6.54 15.00
N SER A 84 8.59 5.31 14.91
CA SER A 84 9.23 4.62 16.05
C SER A 84 10.41 5.42 16.59
N LEU A 85 11.37 5.82 15.75
CA LEU A 85 12.52 6.62 16.18
C LEU A 85 12.12 7.99 16.78
N SER A 86 11.04 8.59 16.28
CA SER A 86 10.46 9.82 16.85
C SER A 86 9.88 9.58 18.25
N MET A 87 9.12 8.49 18.45
CA MET A 87 8.57 8.12 19.76
C MET A 87 9.66 7.70 20.74
N ASP A 88 10.65 6.91 20.30
CA ASP A 88 11.81 6.50 21.12
C ASP A 88 12.57 7.73 21.63
N ASN A 89 12.76 8.75 20.78
CA ASN A 89 13.44 10.00 21.15
C ASN A 89 12.61 10.82 22.16
N ILE A 90 11.28 10.88 21.99
CA ILE A 90 10.36 11.49 22.97
C ILE A 90 10.43 10.73 24.31
N GLU A 91 10.52 9.39 24.31
CA GLU A 91 10.68 8.61 25.54
C GLU A 91 12.03 8.91 26.22
N ILE A 92 13.13 8.94 25.47
CA ILE A 92 14.47 9.28 25.98
C ILE A 92 14.48 10.68 26.61
N MET A 93 13.89 11.67 25.94
CA MET A 93 13.74 13.03 26.48
C MET A 93 12.88 13.06 27.75
N SER A 94 11.75 12.35 27.76
CA SER A 94 10.87 12.25 28.94
C SER A 94 11.62 11.64 30.12
N ARG A 95 12.38 10.57 29.90
CA ARG A 95 13.27 9.96 30.91
C ARG A 95 14.35 10.94 31.38
N GLN A 96 14.98 11.69 30.47
CA GLN A 96 15.99 12.69 30.83
C GLN A 96 15.41 13.79 31.74
N ILE A 97 14.20 14.28 31.45
CA ILE A 97 13.51 15.25 32.30
C ILE A 97 13.15 14.63 33.67
N VAL A 98 12.60 13.42 33.69
CA VAL A 98 12.22 12.75 34.95
C VAL A 98 13.43 12.43 35.83
N TYR A 99 14.58 12.08 35.26
CA TYR A 99 15.82 11.81 36.01
C TYR A 99 16.70 13.03 36.28
N ASP A 100 16.29 14.23 35.83
CA ASP A 100 17.01 15.46 36.13
C ASP A 100 17.00 15.78 37.64
N GLN A 101 18.11 16.31 38.16
CA GLN A 101 18.29 16.51 39.60
C GLN A 101 17.45 17.68 40.14
N ASP A 102 17.33 18.78 39.39
CA ASP A 102 16.50 19.91 39.78
C ASP A 102 15.01 19.53 39.65
N PHE A 103 14.65 18.75 38.62
CA PHE A 103 13.31 18.19 38.50
C PHE A 103 12.94 17.28 39.68
N GLN A 104 13.78 16.30 40.04
CA GLN A 104 13.54 15.43 41.20
C GLN A 104 13.45 16.23 42.51
N LYS A 105 14.32 17.23 42.69
CA LYS A 105 14.28 18.13 43.85
C LYS A 105 12.95 18.88 43.92
N TYR A 106 12.47 19.41 42.79
CA TYR A 106 11.20 20.13 42.68
C TYR A 106 9.97 19.24 42.95
N ILE A 107 9.96 18.02 42.43
CA ILE A 107 8.89 17.04 42.73
C ILE A 107 8.84 16.75 44.25
N GLY A 108 9.99 16.73 44.92
CA GLY A 108 10.09 16.58 46.37
C GLY A 108 9.41 17.70 47.17
N THR A 109 9.27 18.91 46.62
CA THR A 109 8.67 20.07 47.31
C THR A 109 7.15 20.18 47.14
N VAL A 110 6.51 19.24 46.43
CA VAL A 110 5.08 19.34 46.05
C VAL A 110 4.07 19.41 47.22
N ASN A 111 4.48 18.95 48.40
CA ASN A 111 3.66 18.99 49.63
C ASN A 111 3.99 20.20 50.53
N GLN A 112 4.86 21.10 50.09
CA GLN A 112 5.29 22.30 50.82
C GLN A 112 4.59 23.54 50.24
N GLU A 113 4.40 24.57 51.07
CA GLU A 113 4.01 25.90 50.58
C GLU A 113 5.18 26.50 49.78
N ILE A 114 4.88 27.23 48.71
CA ILE A 114 5.91 27.81 47.83
C ILE A 114 6.57 28.99 48.55
N ASP A 115 7.80 28.76 49.02
CA ASP A 115 8.70 29.81 49.49
C ASP A 115 9.67 30.28 48.37
N PHE A 116 10.61 31.15 48.73
CA PHE A 116 11.59 31.70 47.78
C PHE A 116 12.56 30.65 47.21
N ASP A 117 12.94 29.65 48.00
CA ASP A 117 13.87 28.61 47.57
C ASP A 117 13.17 27.63 46.63
N ILE A 118 11.92 27.26 46.94
CA ILE A 118 11.05 26.46 46.09
C ILE A 118 10.77 27.18 44.77
N TYR A 119 10.46 28.48 44.81
CA TYR A 119 10.29 29.30 43.60
C TYR A 119 11.56 29.36 42.73
N THR A 120 12.75 29.46 43.35
CA THR A 120 14.02 29.44 42.62
C THR A 120 14.25 28.09 41.93
N ILE A 121 13.93 26.97 42.60
CA ILE A 121 13.99 25.62 42.02
C ILE A 121 12.97 25.48 40.87
N GLN A 122 11.73 25.93 41.07
CA GLN A 122 10.66 25.94 40.06
C GLN A 122 11.11 26.68 38.78
N ASN A 123 11.73 27.85 38.94
CA ASN A 123 12.23 28.65 37.84
C ASN A 123 13.34 27.91 37.06
N ASN A 124 14.30 27.28 37.75
CA ASN A 124 15.36 26.50 37.09
C ASN A 124 14.78 25.33 36.28
N VAL A 125 13.84 24.58 36.85
CA VAL A 125 13.14 23.49 36.15
C VAL A 125 12.35 24.02 34.95
N SER A 126 11.67 25.16 35.09
CA SER A 126 10.95 25.82 33.99
C SER A 126 11.89 26.22 32.85
N LEU A 127 13.06 26.78 33.15
CA LEU A 127 14.08 27.13 32.14
C LEU A 127 14.66 25.89 31.45
N SER A 128 14.90 24.81 32.18
CA SER A 128 15.32 23.52 31.60
C SER A 128 14.25 22.96 30.66
N ILE A 129 12.98 22.96 31.06
CA ILE A 129 11.84 22.53 30.22
C ILE A 129 11.69 23.42 28.98
N GLN A 130 11.87 24.74 29.13
CA GLN A 130 11.89 25.68 28.00
C GLN A 130 13.00 25.34 27.01
N SER A 131 14.22 25.06 27.51
CA SER A 131 15.34 24.62 26.67
C SER A 131 15.05 23.30 25.95
N PHE A 132 14.54 22.28 26.65
CA PHE A 132 14.19 21.00 26.02
C PHE A 132 13.13 21.16 24.93
N THR A 133 12.12 22.01 25.14
CA THR A 133 11.03 22.22 24.18
C THR A 133 11.50 23.06 22.99
N ALA A 134 12.16 24.19 23.21
CA ALA A 134 12.61 25.09 22.15
C ALA A 134 13.62 24.46 21.18
N ASN A 135 14.43 23.50 21.65
CA ASN A 135 15.38 22.76 20.82
C ASN A 135 14.76 21.58 20.05
N ASN A 136 13.45 21.29 20.20
CA ASN A 136 12.81 20.12 19.59
C ASN A 136 11.61 20.48 18.69
N THR A 137 11.84 20.45 17.37
CA THR A 137 10.82 20.79 16.35
C THR A 137 9.62 19.83 16.30
N MET A 138 9.71 18.66 16.95
CA MET A 138 8.62 17.69 17.09
C MET A 138 7.71 17.95 18.30
N ILE A 139 8.17 18.72 19.30
CA ILE A 139 7.47 18.89 20.57
C ILE A 139 6.96 20.32 20.66
N ASN A 140 5.66 20.52 20.48
CA ASN A 140 5.05 21.84 20.58
C ASN A 140 5.05 22.39 22.02
N ASN A 141 4.84 21.54 23.02
CA ASN A 141 4.78 21.96 24.42
C ASN A 141 5.13 20.80 25.36
N ILE A 142 5.85 21.10 26.44
CA ILE A 142 6.03 20.20 27.59
C ILE A 142 5.29 20.81 28.78
N THR A 143 4.50 19.99 29.47
CA THR A 143 3.75 20.39 30.68
C THR A 143 3.95 19.36 31.77
N VAL A 144 4.28 19.84 32.97
CA VAL A 144 4.43 19.07 34.20
C VAL A 144 3.23 19.36 35.07
N ILE A 145 2.38 18.36 35.28
CA ILE A 145 1.09 18.49 35.97
C ILE A 145 1.25 17.92 37.38
N LEU A 146 1.13 18.79 38.38
CA LEU A 146 1.33 18.47 39.80
C LEU A 146 0.15 18.99 40.64
N PRO A 147 -0.12 18.38 41.81
CA PRO A 147 -1.08 18.91 42.77
C PRO A 147 -0.78 20.37 43.18
N GLY A 148 -1.85 21.15 43.41
CA GLY A 148 -1.74 22.53 43.84
C GLY A 148 -1.13 23.46 42.80
N LEU A 149 -0.39 24.48 43.27
CA LEU A 149 0.21 25.53 42.43
C LEU A 149 1.57 25.14 41.83
N HIS A 150 1.95 23.86 41.91
CA HIS A 150 3.27 23.36 41.50
C HIS A 150 3.36 22.98 40.02
N SER A 151 2.28 23.08 39.23
CA SER A 151 2.33 22.71 37.80
C SER A 151 3.13 23.71 36.95
N ILE A 152 3.93 23.22 36.00
CA ILE A 152 4.79 24.03 35.09
C ILE A 152 4.40 23.74 33.63
N THR A 153 4.44 24.75 32.75
CA THR A 153 4.26 24.57 31.29
C THR A 153 5.25 25.43 30.51
N TYR A 154 5.66 24.96 29.32
CA TYR A 154 6.49 25.74 28.40
C TYR A 154 5.77 26.99 27.84
N THR A 155 4.52 26.81 27.38
CA THR A 155 3.68 27.91 26.86
C THR A 155 2.27 27.89 27.47
N GLY A 156 1.65 29.07 27.47
CA GLY A 156 0.32 29.33 28.03
C GLY A 156 0.32 29.42 29.56
N GLY A 157 -0.79 29.89 30.12
CA GLY A 157 -1.10 29.68 31.53
C GLY A 157 -1.82 28.34 31.71
N LEU A 158 -1.49 27.61 32.77
CA LEU A 158 -2.31 26.47 33.21
C LEU A 158 -3.53 26.98 33.97
N LYS A 159 -4.62 26.21 33.97
CA LYS A 159 -5.76 26.48 34.84
C LYS A 159 -5.49 25.83 36.20
N ASP A 160 -5.88 26.49 37.29
CA ASP A 160 -5.62 26.01 38.65
C ASP A 160 -6.15 24.58 38.93
N ASN A 161 -7.17 24.15 38.20
CA ASN A 161 -7.77 22.81 38.32
C ASN A 161 -7.23 21.77 37.32
N THR A 162 -6.22 22.06 36.49
CA THR A 162 -5.75 21.14 35.43
C THR A 162 -5.35 19.75 35.96
N PHE A 163 -4.76 19.65 37.16
CA PHE A 163 -4.50 18.35 37.80
C PHE A 163 -5.80 17.58 38.11
N ASN A 164 -6.81 18.27 38.65
CA ASN A 164 -8.09 17.66 39.00
C ASN A 164 -8.91 17.24 37.78
N ASP A 165 -8.83 17.98 36.68
CA ASP A 165 -9.51 17.65 35.42
C ASP A 165 -8.86 16.43 34.74
N LEU A 166 -7.55 16.23 34.95
CA LEU A 166 -6.79 15.16 34.29
C LEU A 166 -6.63 13.87 35.14
N LYS A 167 -6.77 13.92 36.47
CA LYS A 167 -6.62 12.72 37.34
C LYS A 167 -7.51 11.55 36.92
N ASP A 168 -8.75 11.84 36.50
CA ASP A 168 -9.78 10.87 36.12
C ASP A 168 -9.78 10.60 34.60
N SER A 169 -8.85 11.19 33.85
CA SER A 169 -8.75 11.05 32.40
C SER A 169 -8.15 9.70 31.99
N GLN A 170 -8.53 9.21 30.81
CA GLN A 170 -7.98 7.96 30.27
C GLN A 170 -6.46 8.03 30.07
N ILE A 171 -5.89 9.20 29.77
CA ILE A 171 -4.44 9.35 29.59
C ILE A 171 -3.69 9.20 30.92
N MET A 172 -4.17 9.82 32.00
CA MET A 172 -3.57 9.66 33.34
C MET A 172 -3.72 8.22 33.85
N LYS A 173 -4.90 7.62 33.66
CA LYS A 173 -5.14 6.21 33.99
C LYS A 173 -4.17 5.28 33.25
N THR A 174 -4.01 5.44 31.94
CA THR A 174 -3.10 4.62 31.12
C THR A 174 -1.63 4.82 31.55
N ALA A 175 -1.22 6.05 31.87
CA ALA A 175 0.13 6.35 32.34
C ALA A 175 0.41 5.69 33.71
N MET A 176 -0.55 5.69 34.63
CA MET A 176 -0.44 4.98 35.92
C MET A 176 -0.40 3.46 35.73
N GLU A 177 -1.26 2.89 34.88
CA GLU A 177 -1.29 1.45 34.58
C GLU A 177 0.03 0.94 33.97
N LYS A 178 0.69 1.75 33.14
CA LYS A 178 2.00 1.44 32.53
C LYS A 178 3.22 1.87 33.36
N GLY A 179 3.03 2.39 34.57
CA GLY A 179 4.13 2.86 35.43
C GLY A 179 4.98 3.96 34.77
N GLY A 180 4.36 4.85 33.99
CA GLY A 180 5.03 5.94 33.27
C GLY A 180 5.77 5.53 31.99
N SER A 181 5.60 4.30 31.50
CA SER A 181 6.11 3.85 30.20
C SER A 181 5.04 3.98 29.09
N ALA A 182 5.48 4.12 27.83
CA ALA A 182 4.62 4.34 26.67
C ALA A 182 3.86 3.08 26.18
#